data_AF-A0A1H9TLD4-F1
#
_entry.id   AF-A0A1H9TLD4-F1
#
_cell.length_a   1.000
_cell.length_b   1.000
_cell.length_c   1.000
_cell.angle_alpha   90.00
_cell.angle_beta   90.00
_cell.angle_gamma   90.00
#
_symmetry.space_group_name_H-M   'P 1'
#
loop_
_entity.id
_entity.type
_entity.pdbx_description
1 polymer ?
#
loop_
_entity_poly.entity_id
_entity_poly.type
_entity_poly.pdbx_seq_one_letter_code
_entity_poly.pdbx_strand_id
1 'polypeptide(L)'
;MPCVRGLPIVGLLVLMMVSGCASRDTALNERLDDARGLSMERALILSHAQQALGTPYRFGGNSPDGLDCSGLVEMVYRAAGINVPRTADQQFRQLATVDAPRPGDLLFFGSRQKATHVGIYRGQGQMIHAPGSGRKVVSVPLDIDYWQRRFLGAASPAP
;
A
#
# COMPACT_ATOMS: atom_id res chain seq x y z
N MET A 1 18.20 -19.96 -79.03
CA MET A 1 19.09 -18.88 -78.53
C MET A 1 18.22 -17.81 -77.90
N PRO A 2 18.59 -17.12 -76.79
CA PRO A 2 19.27 -17.47 -75.53
C PRO A 2 18.27 -17.34 -74.32
N CYS A 3 18.39 -18.04 -73.19
CA CYS A 3 19.30 -17.90 -72.03
C CYS A 3 19.13 -16.62 -71.19
N VAL A 4 18.54 -16.73 -69.97
CA VAL A 4 19.04 -16.22 -68.65
C VAL A 4 18.02 -16.58 -67.53
N ARG A 5 18.35 -17.47 -66.58
CA ARG A 5 18.97 -17.28 -65.24
C ARG A 5 18.03 -16.73 -64.15
N GLY A 6 17.88 -17.48 -63.05
CA GLY A 6 17.52 -16.93 -61.73
C GLY A 6 16.75 -17.89 -60.79
N LEU A 7 17.47 -18.70 -60.01
CA LEU A 7 17.05 -19.21 -58.68
C LEU A 7 17.39 -18.10 -57.64
N PRO A 8 17.00 -18.12 -56.34
CA PRO A 8 16.07 -18.94 -55.54
C PRO A 8 15.09 -18.06 -54.71
N ILE A 9 14.30 -18.63 -53.78
CA ILE A 9 14.26 -18.21 -52.36
C ILE A 9 13.17 -19.00 -51.62
N VAL A 10 13.65 -19.79 -50.66
CA VAL A 10 12.91 -20.39 -49.56
C VAL A 10 12.20 -19.28 -48.77
N GLY A 11 10.88 -19.41 -48.58
CA GLY A 11 10.07 -18.42 -47.87
C GLY A 11 9.03 -19.07 -46.98
N LEU A 12 9.51 -19.71 -45.91
CA LEU A 12 8.74 -20.09 -44.73
C LEU A 12 7.86 -18.91 -44.25
N LEU A 13 6.54 -19.10 -44.15
CA LEU A 13 5.71 -18.21 -43.33
C LEU A 13 4.59 -19.02 -42.67
N VAL A 14 5.03 -19.62 -41.56
CA VAL A 14 4.22 -20.24 -40.53
C VAL A 14 3.50 -19.13 -39.73
N LEU A 15 2.18 -19.26 -39.64
CA LEU A 15 1.31 -18.94 -38.50
C LEU A 15 1.46 -17.56 -37.82
N MET A 16 0.76 -16.54 -38.35
CA MET A 16 0.33 -15.40 -37.54
C MET A 16 -0.99 -15.72 -36.84
N MET A 17 -0.96 -16.33 -35.66
CA MET A 17 -2.03 -16.23 -34.66
C MET A 17 -1.49 -16.54 -33.26
N VAL A 18 -0.78 -15.59 -32.64
CA VAL A 18 -0.75 -15.49 -31.17
C VAL A 18 -0.69 -14.01 -30.81
N SER A 19 -1.85 -13.37 -30.64
CA SER A 19 -1.95 -12.08 -29.96
C SER A 19 -2.96 -12.22 -28.83
N GLY A 20 -2.47 -11.99 -27.61
CA GLY A 20 -3.22 -12.09 -26.35
C GLY A 20 -2.83 -13.36 -25.59
N CYS A 21 -2.12 -13.34 -24.46
CA CYS A 21 -2.24 -12.44 -23.33
C CYS A 21 -0.88 -12.30 -22.62
N ALA A 22 -0.09 -11.24 -22.85
CA ALA A 22 1.18 -11.05 -22.14
C ALA A 22 1.08 -10.13 -20.91
N SER A 23 -0.08 -9.48 -20.67
CA SER A 23 -0.22 -8.45 -19.63
C SER A 23 -0.71 -8.94 -18.28
N ARG A 24 -1.20 -10.19 -18.16
CA ARG A 24 -1.60 -10.75 -16.86
C ARG A 24 -0.40 -11.28 -16.08
N ASP A 25 0.57 -11.89 -16.76
CA ASP A 25 1.71 -12.51 -16.10
C ASP A 25 2.68 -11.49 -15.51
N THR A 26 2.83 -10.32 -16.13
CA THR A 26 3.65 -9.21 -15.60
C THR A 26 3.01 -8.58 -14.37
N ALA A 27 1.71 -8.25 -14.43
CA ALA A 27 1.01 -7.65 -13.30
C ALA A 27 0.86 -8.63 -12.11
N LEU A 28 0.78 -9.93 -12.38
CA LEU A 28 0.83 -10.97 -11.34
C LEU A 28 2.25 -11.10 -10.77
N ASN A 29 3.29 -11.08 -11.60
CA ASN A 29 4.68 -11.10 -11.12
C ASN A 29 5.02 -9.86 -10.28
N GLU A 30 4.62 -8.65 -10.68
CA GLU A 30 4.83 -7.44 -9.86
C GLU A 30 4.13 -7.54 -8.50
N ARG A 31 2.90 -8.07 -8.47
CA ARG A 31 2.17 -8.33 -7.20
C ARG A 31 2.83 -9.43 -6.36
N LEU A 32 3.41 -10.44 -6.99
CA LEU A 32 4.10 -11.54 -6.32
C LEU A 32 5.48 -11.11 -5.82
N ASP A 33 6.18 -10.22 -6.53
CA ASP A 33 7.47 -9.66 -6.12
C ASP A 33 7.29 -8.66 -4.97
N ASP A 34 6.26 -7.81 -5.01
CA ASP A 34 5.85 -6.98 -3.88
C ASP A 34 5.52 -7.85 -2.65
N ALA A 35 4.84 -8.99 -2.84
CA ALA A 35 4.50 -9.90 -1.75
C ALA A 35 5.69 -10.73 -1.24
N ARG A 36 6.67 -11.06 -2.08
CA ARG A 36 7.90 -11.81 -1.73
C ARG A 36 8.96 -10.95 -1.04
N GLY A 37 8.93 -9.63 -1.25
CA GLY A 37 9.81 -8.66 -0.59
C GLY A 37 9.31 -8.16 0.79
N LEU A 38 8.07 -8.49 1.16
CA LEU A 38 7.48 -8.09 2.45
C LEU A 38 7.66 -9.19 3.50
N SER A 39 8.01 -8.79 4.72
CA SER A 39 7.98 -9.67 5.88
C SER A 39 6.56 -10.18 6.14
N MET A 40 6.42 -11.33 6.80
CA MET A 40 5.10 -11.91 7.13
C MET A 40 4.26 -10.93 7.95
N GLU A 41 4.89 -10.19 8.85
CA GLU A 41 4.29 -9.15 9.68
C GLU A 41 3.65 -8.05 8.82
N ARG A 42 4.34 -7.60 7.77
CA ARG A 42 3.82 -6.59 6.84
C ARG A 42 2.64 -7.11 6.03
N ALA A 43 2.72 -8.37 5.59
CA ALA A 43 1.61 -9.01 4.90
C ALA A 43 0.37 -9.09 5.81
N LEU A 44 0.53 -9.44 7.09
CA LEU A 44 -0.54 -9.45 8.08
C LEU A 44 -1.11 -8.04 8.32
N ILE A 45 -0.25 -7.03 8.53
CA ILE A 45 -0.67 -5.64 8.71
C ILE A 45 -1.53 -5.17 7.53
N LEU A 46 -1.06 -5.39 6.31
CA LEU A 46 -1.76 -4.96 5.10
C LEU A 46 -3.06 -5.73 4.88
N SER A 47 -3.07 -7.04 5.15
CA SER A 47 -4.27 -7.88 5.07
C SER A 47 -5.35 -7.40 6.05
N HIS A 48 -4.99 -7.19 7.32
CA HIS A 48 -5.93 -6.68 8.32
C HIS A 48 -6.38 -5.24 8.05
N ALA A 49 -5.49 -4.38 7.53
CA ALA A 49 -5.87 -3.04 7.10
C ALA A 49 -6.89 -3.06 5.95
N GLN A 50 -6.73 -3.98 4.99
CA GLN A 50 -7.70 -4.18 3.90
C GLN A 50 -9.04 -4.71 4.42
N GLN A 51 -9.03 -5.66 5.35
CA GLN A 51 -10.25 -6.18 5.98
C GLN A 51 -11.02 -5.12 6.78
N ALA A 52 -10.31 -4.13 7.33
CA ALA A 52 -10.93 -3.03 8.07
C ALA A 52 -11.64 -1.98 7.18
N LEU A 53 -11.48 -2.04 5.85
CA LEU A 53 -12.16 -1.12 4.93
C LEU A 53 -13.68 -1.19 5.15
N GLY A 54 -14.31 -0.02 5.29
CA GLY A 54 -15.75 0.07 5.56
C GLY A 54 -16.13 0.06 7.04
N THR A 55 -15.22 -0.24 7.97
CA THR A 55 -15.49 -0.14 9.42
C THR A 55 -15.81 1.32 9.78
N PRO A 56 -16.90 1.59 10.53
CA PRO A 56 -17.25 2.95 10.95
C PRO A 56 -16.18 3.60 11.82
N TYR A 57 -15.97 4.90 11.64
CA TYR A 57 -15.12 5.65 12.55
C TYR A 57 -15.79 5.78 13.92
N ARG A 58 -15.03 5.53 14.99
CA ARG A 58 -15.41 5.85 16.38
C ARG A 58 -14.20 6.43 17.10
N PHE A 59 -14.34 7.64 17.65
CA PHE A 59 -13.28 8.25 18.46
C PHE A 59 -12.97 7.36 19.67
N GLY A 60 -11.69 7.04 19.89
CA GLY A 60 -11.27 6.10 20.93
C GLY A 60 -11.45 4.62 20.55
N GLY A 61 -12.04 4.31 19.39
CA GLY A 61 -12.28 2.94 18.95
C GLY A 61 -11.02 2.22 18.47
N ASN A 62 -10.88 0.94 18.85
CA ASN A 62 -9.79 0.04 18.44
C ASN A 62 -10.31 -1.42 18.24
N SER A 63 -11.58 -1.58 17.89
CA SER A 63 -12.23 -2.87 17.63
C SER A 63 -12.90 -2.91 16.25
N PRO A 64 -13.27 -4.10 15.72
CA PRO A 64 -13.90 -4.21 14.41
C PRO A 64 -15.24 -3.47 14.28
N ASP A 65 -15.90 -3.16 15.41
CA ASP A 65 -17.17 -2.41 15.46
C ASP A 65 -16.99 -0.88 15.40
N GLY A 66 -15.74 -0.41 15.50
CA GLY A 66 -15.42 0.99 15.33
C GLY A 66 -13.97 1.34 15.62
N LEU A 67 -13.40 2.18 14.75
CA LEU A 67 -11.98 2.51 14.75
C LEU A 67 -11.75 4.03 14.72
N ASP A 68 -10.79 4.52 15.50
CA ASP A 68 -10.12 5.79 15.18
C ASP A 68 -8.82 5.55 14.38
N CYS A 69 -8.16 6.62 13.94
CA CYS A 69 -6.98 6.50 13.08
C CYS A 69 -5.87 5.67 13.73
N SER A 70 -5.57 5.94 15.01
CA SER A 70 -4.55 5.24 15.77
C SER A 70 -5.01 3.87 16.29
N GLY A 71 -6.30 3.67 16.52
CA GLY A 71 -6.89 2.39 16.90
C GLY A 71 -6.94 1.39 15.74
N LEU A 72 -7.11 1.87 14.50
CA LEU A 72 -6.88 1.06 13.30
C LEU A 72 -5.44 0.54 13.27
N VAL A 73 -4.46 1.44 13.49
CA VAL A 73 -3.04 1.08 13.53
C VAL A 73 -2.75 0.06 14.63
N GLU A 74 -3.21 0.31 15.86
CA GLU A 74 -3.04 -0.63 16.99
C GLU A 74 -3.61 -2.02 16.67
N MET A 75 -4.82 -2.08 16.09
CA MET A 75 -5.46 -3.33 15.73
C MET A 75 -4.64 -4.15 14.74
N VAL A 76 -4.21 -3.54 13.63
CA VAL A 76 -3.53 -4.29 12.56
C VAL A 76 -2.11 -4.68 12.95
N TYR A 77 -1.40 -3.85 13.72
CA TYR A 77 -0.07 -4.15 14.23
C TYR A 77 -0.12 -5.24 15.31
N ARG A 78 -1.12 -5.19 16.20
CA ARG A 78 -1.34 -6.25 17.20
C ARG A 78 -1.62 -7.60 16.55
N ALA A 79 -2.34 -7.63 15.42
CA ALA A 79 -2.56 -8.86 14.66
C ALA A 79 -1.28 -9.45 14.08
N ALA A 80 -0.26 -8.62 13.84
CA ALA A 80 1.10 -9.03 13.47
C ALA A 80 2.04 -9.21 14.68
N GLY A 81 1.53 -9.19 15.92
CA GLY A 81 2.33 -9.36 17.13
C GLY A 81 3.17 -8.16 17.53
N ILE A 82 2.95 -6.98 16.95
CA ILE A 82 3.71 -5.76 17.21
C ILE A 82 2.87 -4.79 18.04
N ASN A 83 3.42 -4.34 19.17
CA ASN A 83 2.80 -3.33 20.01
C ASN A 83 3.22 -1.94 19.57
N VAL A 84 2.25 -1.04 19.45
CA VAL A 84 2.45 0.37 19.09
C VAL A 84 1.73 1.25 20.11
N PRO A 85 2.19 2.49 20.35
CA PRO A 85 1.50 3.41 21.25
C PRO A 85 0.05 3.69 20.80
N ARG A 86 -0.85 3.96 21.76
CA ARG A 86 -2.29 4.10 21.47
C ARG A 86 -2.65 5.31 20.62
N THR A 87 -1.91 6.42 20.72
CA THR A 87 -2.27 7.69 20.06
C THR A 87 -1.33 8.01 18.91
N ALA A 88 -1.84 8.69 17.88
CA ALA A 88 -1.06 9.09 16.72
C ALA A 88 0.18 9.94 17.09
N ASP A 89 0.07 10.85 18.07
CA ASP A 89 1.20 11.67 18.52
C ASP A 89 2.27 10.86 19.27
N GLN A 90 1.87 9.90 20.11
CA GLN A 90 2.83 9.00 20.74
C GLN A 90 3.54 8.12 19.71
N GLN A 91 2.80 7.57 18.74
CA GLN A 91 3.36 6.79 17.63
C GLN A 91 4.40 7.62 16.86
N PHE A 92 4.04 8.86 16.48
CA PHE A 92 4.96 9.76 15.77
C PHE A 92 6.23 10.09 16.57
N ARG A 93 6.12 10.27 17.89
CA ARG A 93 7.26 10.63 18.74
C ARG A 93 8.17 9.46 19.11
N GLN A 94 7.64 8.25 19.17
CA GLN A 94 8.34 7.10 19.78
C GLN A 94 8.79 6.05 18.77
N LEU A 95 8.17 5.99 17.59
CA LEU A 95 8.51 4.99 16.58
C LEU A 95 9.68 5.46 15.70
N ALA A 96 10.49 4.52 15.23
CA ALA A 96 11.64 4.80 14.40
C ALA A 96 11.22 5.45 13.07
N THR A 97 11.74 6.65 12.82
CA THR A 97 11.46 7.42 11.60
C THR A 97 12.10 6.76 10.37
N VAL A 98 11.44 6.88 9.23
CA VAL A 98 11.95 6.43 7.93
C VAL A 98 11.68 7.49 6.85
N ASP A 99 12.64 7.67 5.94
CA ASP A 99 12.50 8.63 4.83
C ASP A 99 11.80 8.02 3.60
N ALA A 100 11.98 6.71 3.40
CA ALA A 100 11.39 5.96 2.30
C ALA A 100 10.40 4.91 2.85
N PRO A 101 9.12 5.28 3.07
CA PRO A 101 8.14 4.37 3.63
C PRO A 101 7.85 3.21 2.68
N ARG A 102 7.74 2.00 3.24
CA ARG A 102 7.36 0.77 2.55
C ARG A 102 5.91 0.38 2.91
N PRO A 103 5.24 -0.46 2.10
CA PRO A 103 3.94 -0.98 2.47
C PRO A 103 3.91 -1.56 3.90
N GLY A 104 2.92 -1.13 4.66
CA GLY A 104 2.78 -1.42 6.09
C GLY A 104 3.24 -0.28 7.01
N ASP A 105 4.13 0.60 6.56
CA ASP A 105 4.65 1.72 7.37
C ASP A 105 3.57 2.76 7.69
N LEU A 106 3.84 3.58 8.71
CA LEU A 106 2.90 4.59 9.19
C LEU A 106 3.23 5.95 8.59
N LEU A 107 2.18 6.67 8.18
CA LEU A 107 2.27 8.04 7.68
C LEU A 107 1.57 8.98 8.66
N PHE A 108 2.27 10.00 9.13
CA PHE A 108 1.77 10.93 10.14
C PHE A 108 1.41 12.26 9.53
N PHE A 109 0.26 12.79 9.96
CA PHE A 109 -0.25 14.08 9.51
C PHE A 109 -0.67 14.95 10.69
N GLY A 110 -0.48 16.26 10.54
CA GLY A 110 -0.84 17.22 11.57
C GLY A 110 -0.27 18.60 11.29
N SER A 111 0.11 19.30 12.35
CA SER A 111 0.70 20.64 12.26
C SER A 111 1.62 20.90 13.46
N ARG A 112 2.56 21.84 13.33
CA ARG A 112 3.46 22.27 14.43
C ARG A 112 4.13 21.09 15.16
N GLN A 113 4.60 20.09 14.40
CA GLN A 113 5.25 18.87 14.92
C GLN A 113 4.40 18.05 15.91
N LYS A 114 3.08 18.15 15.79
CA LYS A 114 2.12 17.36 16.55
C LYS A 114 1.29 16.53 15.57
N ALA A 115 1.36 15.22 15.67
CA ALA A 115 0.56 14.34 14.83
C ALA A 115 -0.87 14.28 15.38
N THR A 116 -1.83 14.60 14.54
CA THR A 116 -3.27 14.51 14.87
C THR A 116 -3.97 13.41 14.08
N HIS A 117 -3.28 12.83 13.11
CA HIS A 117 -3.80 11.77 12.26
C HIS A 117 -2.68 10.83 11.83
N VAL A 118 -3.02 9.55 11.64
CA VAL A 118 -2.12 8.52 11.14
C VAL A 118 -2.83 7.65 10.10
N GLY A 119 -2.09 7.18 9.11
CA GLY A 119 -2.54 6.20 8.13
C GLY A 119 -1.48 5.12 7.90
N ILE A 120 -1.90 3.99 7.33
CA ILE A 120 -1.02 2.87 6.98
C ILE A 120 -0.72 2.98 5.49
N TYR A 121 0.55 3.09 5.12
CA TYR A 121 0.98 3.12 3.73
C TYR A 121 0.69 1.77 3.07
N ARG A 122 -0.07 1.77 1.98
CA ARG A 122 -0.44 0.57 1.23
C ARG A 122 0.52 0.29 0.06
N GLY A 123 1.44 1.22 -0.21
CA GLY A 123 2.20 1.24 -1.46
C GLY A 123 1.49 2.06 -2.55
N GLN A 124 2.18 2.27 -3.66
CA GLN A 124 1.64 2.94 -4.86
C GLN A 124 1.06 4.35 -4.57
N GLY A 125 1.66 5.08 -3.62
CA GLY A 125 1.19 6.42 -3.25
C GLY A 125 -0.18 6.43 -2.55
N GLN A 126 -0.63 5.30 -2.01
CA GLN A 126 -1.92 5.18 -1.31
C GLN A 126 -1.72 4.88 0.17
N MET A 127 -2.69 5.30 0.99
CA MET A 127 -2.80 4.84 2.37
C MET A 127 -4.18 4.28 2.68
N ILE A 128 -4.29 3.49 3.75
CA ILE A 128 -5.54 3.11 4.41
C ILE A 128 -5.62 3.86 5.75
N HIS A 129 -6.74 4.50 6.04
CA HIS A 129 -6.92 5.23 7.30
C HIS A 129 -8.39 5.28 7.75
N ALA A 130 -8.61 5.51 9.05
CA ALA A 130 -9.92 5.84 9.62
C ALA A 130 -10.06 7.38 9.70
N PRO A 131 -10.79 8.03 8.77
CA PRO A 131 -10.59 9.45 8.48
C PRO A 131 -11.20 10.42 9.50
N GLY A 132 -12.20 10.02 10.28
CA GLY A 132 -12.90 10.88 11.25
C GLY A 132 -14.40 10.61 11.31
N SER A 133 -15.10 11.27 12.24
CA SER A 133 -16.53 11.07 12.51
C SER A 133 -17.42 11.12 11.27
N GLY A 134 -18.46 10.28 11.25
CA GLY A 134 -19.41 10.19 10.14
C GLY A 134 -18.90 9.46 8.89
N ARG A 135 -17.66 8.95 8.92
CA ARG A 135 -17.04 8.25 7.80
C ARG A 135 -16.60 6.85 8.20
N LYS A 136 -16.11 6.10 7.22
CA LYS A 136 -15.62 4.73 7.37
C LYS A 136 -14.14 4.66 6.99
N VAL A 137 -13.45 3.62 7.45
CA VAL A 137 -12.09 3.30 7.01
C VAL A 137 -12.07 3.19 5.48
N VAL A 138 -11.11 3.85 4.85
CA VAL A 138 -11.04 4.02 3.40
C VAL A 138 -9.58 4.06 2.93
N SER A 139 -9.35 3.75 1.66
CA SER A 139 -8.07 3.96 1.00
C SER A 139 -8.10 5.23 0.15
N VAL A 140 -7.05 6.05 0.24
CA VAL A 140 -6.96 7.34 -0.46
C VAL A 140 -5.58 7.57 -1.06
N PRO A 141 -5.49 8.33 -2.17
CA PRO A 141 -4.22 8.77 -2.72
C PRO A 141 -3.57 9.83 -1.84
N LEU A 142 -2.24 9.84 -1.81
CA LEU A 142 -1.43 10.78 -1.04
C LEU A 142 -1.03 12.03 -1.83
N ASP A 143 -1.09 11.99 -3.15
CA ASP A 143 -0.67 13.07 -4.07
C ASP A 143 -1.61 14.28 -4.10
N ILE A 144 -2.67 14.28 -3.28
CA ILE A 144 -3.55 15.43 -3.12
C ILE A 144 -3.00 16.43 -2.10
N ASP A 145 -3.16 17.71 -2.43
CA ASP A 145 -2.82 18.89 -1.64
C ASP A 145 -3.10 18.79 -0.14
N TYR A 146 -4.24 18.17 0.22
CA TYR A 146 -4.66 18.05 1.61
C TYR A 146 -3.64 17.29 2.47
N TRP A 147 -3.13 16.17 1.95
CA TRP A 147 -2.17 15.30 2.64
C TRP A 147 -0.77 15.88 2.57
N GLN A 148 -0.36 16.39 1.41
CA GLN A 148 0.96 17.00 1.22
C GLN A 148 1.21 18.16 2.19
N ARG A 149 0.22 19.05 2.38
CA ARG A 149 0.35 20.19 3.31
C ARG A 149 0.40 19.83 4.79
N ARG A 150 0.02 18.60 5.16
CA ARG A 150 -0.10 18.15 6.56
C ARG A 150 0.90 17.07 6.92
N PHE A 151 1.66 16.57 5.95
CA PHE A 151 2.60 15.48 6.17
C PHE A 151 3.69 15.90 7.17
N LEU A 152 3.89 15.08 8.19
CA LEU A 152 4.91 15.30 9.23
C LEU A 152 6.09 14.35 9.11
N GLY A 153 5.86 13.15 8.57
CA GLY A 153 6.89 12.11 8.44
C GLY A 153 6.28 10.70 8.43
N ALA A 154 7.16 9.71 8.35
CA ALA A 154 6.81 8.30 8.36
C ALA A 154 7.60 7.52 9.41
N ALA A 155 7.06 6.37 9.85
CA ALA A 155 7.76 5.44 10.73
C ALA A 155 7.58 3.99 10.27
N SER A 156 8.57 3.14 10.58
CA SER A 156 8.58 1.71 10.23
C SER A 156 8.67 0.85 11.49
N PRO A 157 7.52 0.49 12.12
CA PRO A 157 7.50 -0.34 13.32
C PRO A 157 7.68 -1.83 13.04
N ALA A 158 7.36 -2.28 11.81
CA ALA A 158 7.58 -3.65 11.37
C ALA A 158 9.00 -3.81 10.78
N PRO A 159 9.60 -5.02 10.85
CA PRO A 159 10.86 -5.32 10.18
C PRO A 159 10.73 -5.27 8.65
#